data_AF-A0A9D6JUB2-F1
#
_entry.id   AF-A0A9D6JUB2-F1
#
_cell.length_a   1.000
_cell.length_b   1.000
_cell.length_c   1.000
_cell.angle_alpha   90.00
_cell.angle_beta   90.00
_cell.angle_gamma   90.00
#
_symmetry.space_group_name_H-M   'P 1'
#
loop_
_entity.id
_entity.type
_entity.pdbx_description
1 polymer ?
#
loop_
_entity_poly.entity_id
_entity_poly.type
_entity_poly.pdbx_seq_one_letter_code
_entity_poly.pdbx_strand_id
1 'polypeptide(L)'
;MGFTLAFDNNNNQPQSCIQKIAFTDGMLAIRTASDNSSLSSFTLTLYLRVTSGVDYLQGYCTLNNEANVMVYLGSQRAVEWRNGRISAVLRGPESRFRGVLVSVFGAAPGNKISMELSTKKGLGLVNWCLGPAFSESSGIMLTSANGTVPLASMSYANSHLVFEIAQNANASAAMDFVMATYITWEPVDLPYLYLKASCDSNVSMYAHVGNRQPQLVSQTYTVFTL
;
A
#
# COMPACT_ATOMS: atom_id res chain seq x y z
N MET A 1 -16.22 9.36 10.12
CA MET A 1 -15.08 8.82 9.35
C MET A 1 -15.60 8.47 7.98
N GLY A 2 -15.11 9.12 6.92
CA GLY A 2 -15.44 8.75 5.54
C GLY A 2 -14.32 7.91 4.97
N PHE A 3 -14.66 6.83 4.27
CA PHE A 3 -13.71 6.06 3.48
C PHE A 3 -14.06 6.24 2.00
N THR A 4 -13.04 6.24 1.15
CA THR A 4 -13.22 6.17 -0.30
C THR A 4 -12.89 4.75 -0.72
N LEU A 5 -13.87 4.02 -1.24
CA LEU A 5 -13.61 2.80 -1.99
C LEU A 5 -13.32 3.22 -3.42
N ALA A 6 -12.08 3.02 -3.88
CA ALA A 6 -11.75 3.17 -5.28
C ALA A 6 -12.20 1.89 -6.00
N PHE A 7 -13.28 1.99 -6.78
CA PHE A 7 -13.71 0.94 -7.69
C PHE A 7 -13.37 1.35 -9.11
N ASP A 8 -12.78 0.45 -9.88
CA ASP A 8 -12.54 0.67 -11.30
C ASP A 8 -13.87 0.47 -12.06
N ASN A 9 -14.57 1.57 -12.35
CA ASN A 9 -15.85 1.56 -13.03
C ASN A 9 -15.65 1.66 -14.55
N ASN A 10 -15.16 0.58 -15.16
CA ASN A 10 -15.20 0.42 -16.61
C ASN A 10 -16.34 -0.55 -16.99
N ASN A 11 -17.12 -0.19 -18.01
CA ASN A 11 -18.43 -0.75 -18.41
C ASN A 11 -18.44 -2.25 -18.86
N ASN A 12 -17.92 -3.17 -18.05
CA ASN A 12 -18.15 -4.63 -18.04
C ASN A 12 -17.62 -5.18 -16.69
N GLN A 13 -18.36 -4.88 -15.62
CA GLN A 13 -17.83 -4.69 -14.28
C GLN A 13 -17.19 -5.94 -13.64
N PRO A 14 -15.90 -5.90 -13.24
CA PRO A 14 -15.39 -6.83 -12.24
C PRO A 14 -16.13 -6.58 -10.93
N GLN A 15 -16.97 -7.54 -10.51
CA GLN A 15 -17.70 -7.45 -9.24
C GLN A 15 -16.71 -7.49 -8.08
N SER A 16 -16.70 -6.43 -7.25
CA SER A 16 -15.96 -6.47 -5.99
C SER A 16 -16.44 -7.66 -5.17
N CYS A 17 -15.50 -8.43 -4.62
CA CYS A 17 -15.85 -9.49 -3.69
C CYS A 17 -16.39 -8.95 -2.36
N ILE A 18 -16.25 -7.65 -2.10
CA ILE A 18 -16.78 -6.98 -0.91
C ILE A 18 -18.21 -6.53 -1.17
N GLN A 19 -19.18 -7.09 -0.45
CA GLN A 19 -20.58 -6.67 -0.49
C GLN A 19 -20.90 -5.56 0.51
N LYS A 20 -20.25 -5.59 1.68
CA LYS A 20 -20.53 -4.63 2.75
C LYS A 20 -19.32 -4.45 3.66
N ILE A 21 -19.07 -3.20 4.05
CA ILE A 21 -18.18 -2.85 5.15
C ILE A 21 -18.99 -2.03 6.15
N ALA A 22 -18.92 -2.36 7.43
CA ALA A 22 -19.58 -1.62 8.50
C ALA A 22 -18.63 -1.42 9.69
N PHE A 23 -18.65 -0.21 10.26
CA PHE A 23 -17.97 0.13 11.49
C PHE A 23 -19.01 0.50 12.54
N THR A 24 -19.15 -0.31 13.59
CA THR A 24 -20.13 -0.09 14.67
C THR A 24 -19.47 -0.43 16.00
N ASP A 25 -19.47 0.50 16.95
CA ASP A 25 -19.01 0.28 18.34
C ASP A 25 -17.64 -0.42 18.48
N GLY A 26 -16.67 -0.02 17.65
CA GLY A 26 -15.32 -0.62 17.64
C GLY A 26 -15.20 -1.95 16.89
N MET A 27 -16.29 -2.43 16.28
CA MET A 27 -16.30 -3.60 15.40
C MET A 27 -16.20 -3.17 13.93
N LEU A 28 -15.24 -3.75 13.21
CA LEU A 28 -15.21 -3.77 11.75
C LEU A 28 -15.82 -5.08 11.25
N ALA A 29 -16.93 -4.99 10.52
CA ALA A 29 -17.56 -6.12 9.84
C ALA A 29 -17.38 -5.98 8.32
N ILE A 30 -16.83 -7.01 7.69
CA ILE A 30 -16.69 -7.11 6.23
C ILE A 30 -17.49 -8.32 5.78
N ARG A 31 -18.39 -8.13 4.82
CA ARG A 31 -19.15 -9.20 4.17
C ARG A 31 -18.68 -9.31 2.73
N THR A 32 -18.26 -10.50 2.35
CA THR A 32 -17.91 -10.82 0.97
C THR A 32 -19.06 -11.52 0.24
N ALA A 33 -19.01 -11.56 -1.09
CA ALA A 33 -19.98 -12.27 -1.90
C ALA A 33 -19.86 -13.79 -1.71
N SER A 34 -21.01 -14.48 -1.76
CA SER A 34 -21.12 -15.94 -1.66
C SER A 34 -20.75 -16.68 -2.95
N ASP A 35 -20.59 -15.92 -4.04
CA ASP A 35 -20.60 -16.45 -5.38
C ASP A 35 -19.16 -16.44 -5.89
N ASN A 36 -18.75 -17.59 -6.45
CA ASN A 36 -17.40 -18.04 -6.77
C ASN A 36 -16.68 -17.17 -7.84
N SER A 37 -16.63 -15.86 -7.66
CA SER A 37 -15.94 -14.95 -8.57
C SER A 37 -14.44 -15.05 -8.33
N SER A 38 -13.68 -14.98 -9.42
CA SER A 38 -12.21 -15.07 -9.50
C SER A 38 -11.44 -14.02 -8.68
N LEU A 39 -12.13 -13.24 -7.84
CA LEU A 39 -11.59 -12.24 -6.93
C LEU A 39 -11.88 -12.69 -5.49
N SER A 40 -11.06 -13.57 -4.93
CA SER A 40 -11.23 -14.08 -3.55
C SER A 40 -10.35 -13.36 -2.52
N SER A 41 -9.62 -12.33 -2.94
CA SER A 41 -8.71 -11.57 -2.09
C SER A 41 -8.91 -10.07 -2.27
N PHE A 42 -8.66 -9.33 -1.20
CA PHE A 42 -8.66 -7.87 -1.19
C PHE A 42 -7.72 -7.38 -0.08
N THR A 43 -7.27 -6.13 -0.23
CA THR A 43 -6.50 -5.44 0.80
C THR A 43 -7.30 -4.24 1.29
N LEU A 44 -7.44 -4.11 2.61
CA LEU A 44 -8.09 -2.97 3.24
C LEU A 44 -7.08 -2.22 4.13
N THR A 45 -6.84 -0.95 3.82
CA THR A 45 -5.98 -0.08 4.62
C THR A 45 -6.83 0.76 5.56
N LEU A 46 -6.54 0.70 6.86
CA LEU A 46 -7.25 1.42 7.91
C LEU A 46 -6.30 2.28 8.72
N TYR A 47 -6.80 3.38 9.26
CA TYR A 47 -6.05 4.25 10.16
C TYR A 47 -6.55 4.10 11.59
N LEU A 48 -5.64 3.76 12.48
CA LEU A 48 -5.91 3.68 13.91
C LEU A 48 -5.44 4.98 14.56
N ARG A 49 -6.35 5.67 15.26
CA ARG A 49 -5.97 6.76 16.17
C ARG A 49 -5.63 6.14 17.52
N VAL A 50 -4.35 6.13 17.86
CA VAL A 50 -3.82 5.56 19.09
C VAL A 50 -3.54 6.69 20.07
N THR A 51 -4.09 6.62 21.28
CA THR A 51 -3.78 7.57 22.36
C THR A 51 -2.35 7.38 22.83
N SER A 52 -1.67 8.47 23.21
CA SER A 52 -0.32 8.39 23.77
C SER A 52 -0.28 7.43 24.97
N GLY A 53 0.74 6.58 25.03
CA GLY A 53 0.91 5.56 26.07
C GLY A 53 0.21 4.23 25.81
N VAL A 54 -0.60 4.11 24.74
CA VAL A 54 -1.14 2.82 24.31
C VAL A 54 -0.15 2.13 23.39
N ASP A 55 0.34 0.97 23.81
CA ASP A 55 1.40 0.18 23.16
C ASP A 55 0.93 -1.19 22.69
N TYR A 56 -0.37 -1.51 22.84
CA TYR A 56 -0.96 -2.72 22.28
C TYR A 56 -2.43 -2.53 21.87
N LEU A 57 -2.87 -3.39 20.97
CA LEU A 57 -4.26 -3.58 20.56
C LEU A 57 -4.70 -4.98 20.99
N GLN A 58 -5.90 -5.10 21.55
CA GLN A 58 -6.54 -6.36 21.88
C GLN A 58 -7.96 -6.37 21.32
N GLY A 59 -8.43 -7.54 20.94
CA GLY A 59 -9.78 -7.70 20.43
C GLY A 59 -10.16 -9.15 20.21
N TYR A 60 -11.20 -9.32 19.40
CA TYR A 60 -11.70 -10.63 18.99
C TYR A 60 -11.92 -10.62 17.48
N CYS A 61 -11.50 -11.69 16.81
CA CYS A 61 -11.70 -11.89 15.38
C CYS A 61 -12.68 -13.05 15.18
N THR A 62 -13.64 -12.86 14.26
CA THR A 62 -14.58 -13.91 13.85
C THR A 62 -14.55 -14.00 12.32
N LEU A 63 -14.22 -15.18 11.82
CA LEU A 63 -13.98 -15.52 10.43
C LEU A 63 -14.85 -16.73 10.06
N ASN A 64 -15.30 -16.79 8.81
CA ASN A 64 -15.77 -18.05 8.23
C ASN A 64 -14.58 -19.03 8.07
N ASN A 65 -14.87 -20.33 7.99
CA ASN A 65 -13.86 -21.40 8.07
C ASN A 65 -12.73 -21.32 7.02
N GLU A 66 -12.93 -20.59 5.92
CA GLU A 66 -12.00 -20.52 4.79
C GLU A 66 -11.26 -19.17 4.68
N ALA A 67 -11.64 -18.16 5.47
CA ALA A 67 -10.99 -16.86 5.39
C ALA A 67 -9.60 -16.89 6.06
N ASN A 68 -8.61 -16.41 5.32
CA ASN A 68 -7.31 -16.05 5.86
C ASN A 68 -7.21 -14.52 5.95
N VAL A 69 -6.95 -13.99 7.14
CA VAL A 69 -6.79 -12.55 7.37
C VAL A 69 -5.38 -12.27 7.88
N MET A 70 -4.59 -11.63 7.02
CA MET A 70 -3.26 -11.13 7.36
C MET A 70 -3.34 -9.64 7.68
N VAL A 71 -3.02 -9.27 8.92
CA VAL A 71 -3.05 -7.87 9.37
C VAL A 71 -1.64 -7.32 9.52
N TYR A 72 -1.44 -6.14 8.97
CA TYR A 72 -0.20 -5.37 9.07
C TYR A 72 -0.46 -4.14 9.94
N LEU A 73 0.30 -3.98 11.02
CA LEU A 73 0.20 -2.80 11.90
C LEU A 73 1.42 -1.91 11.71
N GLY A 74 1.22 -0.80 11.01
CA GLY A 74 2.30 0.10 10.63
C GLY A 74 3.34 -0.63 9.78
N SER A 75 4.59 -0.62 10.22
CA SER A 75 5.74 -1.25 9.54
C SER A 75 6.03 -2.68 9.97
N GLN A 76 5.21 -3.26 10.84
CA GLN A 76 5.43 -4.59 11.40
C GLN A 76 5.08 -5.71 10.42
N ARG A 77 5.61 -6.91 10.69
CA ARG A 77 5.30 -8.14 9.99
C ARG A 77 3.81 -8.45 10.09
N ALA A 78 3.27 -9.01 9.02
CA ALA A 78 1.92 -9.55 8.97
C ALA A 78 1.67 -10.53 10.13
N VAL A 79 0.57 -10.33 10.84
CA VAL A 79 0.06 -11.27 11.84
C VAL A 79 -1.20 -11.90 11.28
N GLU A 80 -1.24 -13.23 11.23
CA GLU A 80 -2.45 -13.95 10.87
C GLU A 80 -3.45 -13.85 12.02
N TRP A 81 -4.62 -13.27 11.77
CA TRP A 81 -5.73 -13.27 12.71
C TRP A 81 -6.60 -14.50 12.47
N ARG A 82 -6.94 -15.19 13.55
CA ARG A 82 -7.76 -16.41 13.55
C ARG A 82 -9.00 -16.20 14.41
N ASN A 83 -9.99 -17.07 14.25
CA ASN A 83 -11.16 -17.12 15.13
C ASN A 83 -10.72 -17.15 16.61
N GLY A 84 -11.09 -16.14 17.39
CA GLY A 84 -10.70 -16.04 18.79
C GLY A 84 -10.16 -14.67 19.20
N ARG A 85 -9.50 -14.66 20.37
CA ARG A 85 -8.82 -13.48 20.90
C ARG A 85 -7.59 -13.16 20.07
N ILE A 86 -7.41 -11.89 19.77
CA ILE A 86 -6.24 -11.37 19.06
C ILE A 86 -5.57 -10.28 19.91
N SER A 87 -4.25 -10.18 19.79
CA SER A 87 -3.47 -9.12 20.41
C SER A 87 -2.31 -8.75 19.51
N ALA A 88 -1.95 -7.47 19.47
CA ALA A 88 -0.78 -7.02 18.74
C ALA A 88 -0.14 -5.82 19.43
N VAL A 89 1.19 -5.73 19.38
CA VAL A 89 1.94 -4.61 19.95
C VAL A 89 1.92 -3.45 18.96
N LEU A 90 1.58 -2.26 19.42
CA LEU A 90 1.64 -1.02 18.65
C LEU A 90 2.99 -0.37 18.89
N ARG A 91 3.90 -0.49 17.92
CA ARG A 91 5.16 0.25 17.95
C ARG A 91 4.94 1.63 17.35
N GLY A 92 5.42 2.66 18.05
CA GLY A 92 5.44 4.01 17.51
C GLY A 92 6.27 4.08 16.22
N PRO A 93 5.94 4.98 15.28
CA PRO A 93 6.77 5.18 14.11
C PRO A 93 8.16 5.65 14.57
N GLU A 94 9.22 5.01 14.09
CA GLU A 94 10.57 5.57 14.26
C GLU A 94 10.63 6.96 13.62
N SER A 95 11.35 7.88 14.27
CA SER A 95 11.35 9.30 13.94
C SER A 95 11.86 9.64 12.53
N ARG A 96 12.47 8.67 11.83
CA ARG A 96 13.04 8.82 10.48
C ARG A 96 12.59 7.74 9.50
N PHE A 97 11.46 7.08 9.75
CA PHE A 97 10.90 6.11 8.81
C PHE A 97 9.42 6.35 8.56
N ARG A 98 9.00 6.24 7.30
CA ARG A 98 7.60 6.23 6.89
C ARG A 98 7.36 5.13 5.88
N GLY A 99 6.26 4.43 6.05
CA GLY A 99 5.73 3.56 5.02
C GLY A 99 5.23 4.40 3.84
N VAL A 100 5.41 3.85 2.64
CA VAL A 100 4.90 4.40 1.38
C VAL A 100 4.18 3.29 0.63
N LEU A 101 2.92 3.52 0.29
CA LEU A 101 2.15 2.65 -0.58
C LEU A 101 2.10 3.30 -1.97
N VAL A 102 2.61 2.59 -2.98
CA VAL A 102 2.59 2.99 -4.38
C VAL A 102 1.57 2.11 -5.10
N SER A 103 0.61 2.71 -5.78
CA SER A 103 -0.39 2.00 -6.59
C SER A 103 -0.25 2.43 -8.04
N VAL A 104 -0.20 1.45 -8.94
CA VAL A 104 -0.06 1.66 -10.38
C VAL A 104 -1.29 1.08 -11.06
N PHE A 105 -1.92 1.88 -11.91
CA PHE A 105 -3.13 1.54 -12.65
C PHE A 105 -2.96 1.81 -14.14
N GLY A 106 -3.66 1.04 -14.98
CA GLY A 106 -3.69 1.25 -16.43
C GLY A 106 -2.39 0.84 -17.15
N ALA A 107 -1.54 0.08 -16.46
CA ALA A 107 -0.33 -0.48 -17.04
C ALA A 107 -0.66 -1.57 -18.07
N ALA A 108 0.18 -1.65 -19.10
CA ALA A 108 0.11 -2.57 -20.21
C ALA A 108 1.47 -3.28 -20.42
N PRO A 109 1.49 -4.45 -21.09
CA PRO A 109 2.71 -5.17 -21.38
C PRO A 109 3.81 -4.28 -21.99
N GLY A 110 5.01 -4.34 -21.42
CA GLY A 110 6.17 -3.59 -21.89
C GLY A 110 6.25 -2.13 -21.42
N ASN A 111 5.25 -1.58 -20.71
CA ASN A 111 5.40 -0.25 -20.12
C ASN A 111 6.60 -0.21 -19.18
N LYS A 112 7.28 0.93 -19.18
CA LYS A 112 8.32 1.27 -18.22
C LYS A 112 7.86 2.44 -17.38
N ILE A 113 7.93 2.24 -16.07
CA ILE A 113 7.42 3.18 -15.09
C ILE A 113 8.57 3.48 -14.13
N SER A 114 8.93 4.75 -13.94
CA SER A 114 9.90 5.15 -12.94
C SER A 114 9.30 6.15 -11.95
N MET A 115 9.71 6.04 -10.69
CA MET A 115 9.42 7.00 -9.64
C MET A 115 10.73 7.55 -9.09
N GLU A 116 10.88 8.86 -9.16
CA GLU A 116 11.99 9.60 -8.58
C GLU A 116 11.56 10.16 -7.22
N LEU A 117 12.42 9.97 -6.22
CA LEU A 117 12.30 10.49 -4.88
C LEU A 117 13.36 11.56 -4.66
N SER A 118 12.92 12.73 -4.19
CA SER A 118 13.79 13.88 -4.00
C SER A 118 13.35 14.73 -2.81
N THR A 119 14.23 15.65 -2.44
CA THR A 119 13.97 16.74 -1.51
C THR A 119 14.47 18.05 -2.11
N LYS A 120 13.98 19.19 -1.61
CA LYS A 120 14.47 20.48 -2.09
C LYS A 120 15.97 20.58 -1.79
N LYS A 121 16.74 20.98 -2.81
CA LYS A 121 18.20 21.13 -2.69
C LYS A 121 18.57 21.94 -1.45
N GLY A 122 19.43 21.36 -0.60
CA GLY A 122 19.92 21.98 0.63
C GLY A 122 19.04 21.80 1.87
N LEU A 123 17.85 21.17 1.77
CA LEU A 123 17.02 20.89 2.94
C LEU A 123 17.32 19.56 3.63
N GLY A 124 17.96 18.62 2.95
CA GLY A 124 18.29 17.31 3.51
C GLY A 124 18.47 16.24 2.44
N LEU A 125 18.29 15.00 2.86
CA LEU A 125 18.31 13.79 2.05
C LEU A 125 17.11 12.93 2.41
N VAL A 126 16.54 12.27 1.40
CA VAL A 126 15.47 11.29 1.57
C VAL A 126 15.78 10.12 0.64
N ASN A 127 15.67 8.90 1.17
CA ASN A 127 16.03 7.68 0.46
C ASN A 127 14.94 6.62 0.63
N TRP A 128 14.74 5.82 -0.40
CA TRP A 128 14.07 4.53 -0.31
C TRP A 128 14.86 3.59 0.61
N CYS A 129 14.17 2.79 1.41
CA CYS A 129 14.77 1.81 2.31
C CYS A 129 13.88 0.58 2.47
N LEU A 130 14.47 -0.55 2.85
CA LEU A 130 13.74 -1.80 3.11
C LEU A 130 12.94 -1.79 4.43
N GLY A 131 12.90 -0.64 5.10
CA GLY A 131 12.20 -0.44 6.36
C GLY A 131 13.14 -0.19 7.53
N PRO A 132 12.56 -0.04 8.73
CA PRO A 132 13.31 0.29 9.93
C PRO A 132 14.26 -0.84 10.36
N ALA A 133 15.24 -0.51 11.21
CA ALA A 133 16.28 -1.44 11.66
C ALA A 133 15.81 -2.40 12.77
N PHE A 134 14.67 -3.06 12.59
CA PHE A 134 14.20 -4.14 13.47
C PHE A 134 13.74 -5.37 12.67
N SER A 135 13.87 -6.54 13.28
CA SER A 135 13.70 -7.86 12.64
C SER A 135 12.31 -8.11 12.04
N GLU A 136 11.30 -7.39 12.52
CA GLU A 136 9.91 -7.54 12.14
C GLU A 136 9.49 -6.56 11.02
N SER A 137 10.41 -5.84 10.38
CA SER A 137 10.10 -5.02 9.19
C SER A 137 9.53 -5.89 8.07
N SER A 138 8.39 -5.48 7.48
CA SER A 138 7.79 -6.19 6.34
C SER A 138 8.58 -6.06 5.03
N GLY A 139 9.66 -5.28 4.97
CA GLY A 139 10.47 -5.16 3.75
C GLY A 139 9.74 -4.43 2.62
N ILE A 140 9.94 -4.92 1.39
CA ILE A 140 9.15 -4.52 0.21
C ILE A 140 8.08 -5.59 0.00
N MET A 141 6.83 -5.17 -0.15
CA MET A 141 5.73 -6.07 -0.52
C MET A 141 5.13 -5.62 -1.84
N LEU A 142 4.95 -6.56 -2.76
CA LEU A 142 4.25 -6.36 -4.03
C LEU A 142 3.01 -7.24 -4.08
N THR A 143 1.89 -6.65 -4.48
CA THR A 143 0.61 -7.34 -4.61
C THR A 143 -0.08 -6.91 -5.89
N SER A 144 -0.86 -7.81 -6.47
CA SER A 144 -1.69 -7.56 -7.65
C SER A 144 -3.08 -8.14 -7.40
N ALA A 145 -4.11 -7.47 -7.90
CA ALA A 145 -5.49 -7.96 -7.81
C ALA A 145 -5.67 -9.32 -8.51
N ASN A 146 -4.84 -9.60 -9.52
CA ASN A 146 -4.89 -10.83 -10.31
C ASN A 146 -4.02 -11.95 -9.73
N GLY A 147 -3.55 -11.83 -8.48
CA GLY A 147 -2.77 -12.83 -7.76
C GLY A 147 -1.29 -12.93 -8.17
N THR A 148 -0.96 -12.63 -9.43
CA THR A 148 0.43 -12.55 -9.93
C THR A 148 0.84 -11.10 -10.15
N VAL A 149 2.00 -10.72 -9.62
CA VAL A 149 2.59 -9.39 -9.85
C VAL A 149 3.08 -9.30 -11.31
N PRO A 150 2.60 -8.33 -12.12
CA PRO A 150 2.82 -8.29 -13.56
C PRO A 150 4.16 -7.65 -13.97
N LEU A 151 5.22 -7.84 -13.18
CA LEU A 151 6.53 -7.22 -13.42
C LEU A 151 7.49 -8.21 -14.07
N ALA A 152 8.15 -7.80 -15.15
CA ALA A 152 9.33 -8.49 -15.68
C ALA A 152 10.56 -8.17 -14.84
N SER A 153 10.69 -6.91 -14.41
CA SER A 153 11.80 -6.47 -13.58
C SER A 153 11.36 -5.34 -12.64
N MET A 154 12.08 -5.24 -11.53
CA MET A 154 11.98 -4.12 -10.59
C MET A 154 13.39 -3.73 -10.15
N SER A 155 13.70 -2.44 -10.21
CA SER A 155 14.91 -1.87 -9.64
C SER A 155 14.56 -0.99 -8.44
N TYR A 156 15.29 -1.19 -7.34
CA TYR A 156 15.13 -0.48 -6.08
C TYR A 156 16.43 0.22 -5.71
N ALA A 157 16.52 1.51 -6.01
CA ALA A 157 17.67 2.36 -5.70
C ALA A 157 17.29 3.45 -4.70
N ASN A 158 18.29 4.11 -4.11
CA ASN A 158 18.07 5.11 -3.04
C ASN A 158 17.10 6.23 -3.44
N SER A 159 17.18 6.72 -4.68
CA SER A 159 16.32 7.83 -5.16
C SER A 159 15.37 7.42 -6.28
N HIS A 160 15.44 6.18 -6.77
CA HIS A 160 14.67 5.74 -7.92
C HIS A 160 14.07 4.35 -7.70
N LEU A 161 12.80 4.24 -8.05
CA LEU A 161 12.14 2.97 -8.28
C LEU A 161 11.87 2.85 -9.77
N VAL A 162 12.14 1.69 -10.35
CA VAL A 162 11.83 1.41 -11.75
C VAL A 162 11.11 0.09 -11.85
N PHE A 163 10.00 0.09 -12.57
CA PHE A 163 9.15 -1.07 -12.82
C PHE A 163 9.06 -1.29 -14.33
N GLU A 164 9.28 -2.53 -14.76
CA GLU A 164 9.09 -2.93 -16.16
C GLU A 164 8.00 -4.00 -16.20
N ILE A 165 6.92 -3.74 -16.93
CA ILE A 165 5.78 -4.63 -17.03
C ILE A 165 6.10 -5.80 -17.97
N ALA A 166 5.74 -7.02 -17.58
CA ALA A 166 6.03 -8.21 -18.37
C ALA A 166 5.33 -8.19 -19.75
N GLN A 167 6.09 -8.52 -20.80
CA GLN A 167 5.60 -8.62 -22.19
C GLN A 167 4.59 -9.76 -22.39
N ASN A 168 4.74 -10.84 -21.63
CA ASN A 168 3.96 -12.07 -21.80
C ASN A 168 2.66 -12.08 -20.98
N ALA A 169 2.34 -10.98 -20.31
CA ALA A 169 1.11 -10.91 -19.55
C ALA A 169 -0.04 -10.70 -20.55
N ASN A 170 -1.08 -11.55 -20.47
CA ASN A 170 -2.21 -11.56 -21.40
C ASN A 170 -2.68 -10.12 -21.67
N ALA A 171 -2.69 -9.69 -22.93
CA ALA A 171 -2.94 -8.29 -23.33
C ALA A 171 -4.29 -7.72 -22.87
N SER A 172 -5.19 -8.57 -22.38
CA SER A 172 -6.50 -8.23 -21.82
C SER A 172 -6.57 -8.21 -20.28
N ALA A 173 -5.50 -8.60 -19.59
CA ALA A 173 -5.47 -8.59 -18.12
C ALA A 173 -5.02 -7.22 -17.60
N ALA A 174 -5.67 -6.71 -16.56
CA ALA A 174 -5.21 -5.51 -15.87
C ALA A 174 -3.81 -5.76 -15.26
N MET A 175 -2.82 -4.92 -15.58
CA MET A 175 -1.45 -5.04 -15.04
C MET A 175 -1.25 -4.15 -13.81
N ASP A 176 -2.34 -3.91 -13.09
CA ASP A 176 -2.35 -3.06 -11.92
C ASP A 176 -1.65 -3.77 -10.76
N PHE A 177 -0.84 -3.03 -10.03
CA PHE A 177 -0.13 -3.56 -8.88
C PHE A 177 0.03 -2.48 -7.81
N VAL A 178 0.24 -2.97 -6.59
CA VAL A 178 0.50 -2.15 -5.42
C VAL A 178 1.80 -2.61 -4.81
N MET A 179 2.64 -1.65 -4.44
CA MET A 179 3.89 -1.85 -3.73
C MET A 179 3.84 -1.12 -2.38
N ALA A 180 4.06 -1.85 -1.28
CA ALA A 180 4.37 -1.25 0.00
C ALA A 180 5.89 -1.23 0.21
N THR A 181 6.42 -0.08 0.61
CA THR A 181 7.84 0.13 0.87
C THR A 181 8.05 1.20 1.95
N TYR A 182 9.28 1.63 2.17
CA TYR A 182 9.62 2.65 3.15
C TYR A 182 10.57 3.71 2.59
N ILE A 183 10.52 4.87 3.23
CA ILE A 183 11.50 5.92 3.08
C ILE A 183 12.14 6.23 4.43
N THR A 184 13.36 6.74 4.36
CA THR A 184 14.08 7.34 5.48
C THR A 184 14.65 8.69 5.08
N TRP A 185 14.88 9.56 6.04
CA TRP A 185 15.35 10.93 5.75
C TRP A 185 16.24 11.50 6.85
N GLU A 186 16.96 12.55 6.46
CA GLU A 186 17.79 13.39 7.34
C GLU A 186 17.76 14.84 6.82
N PRO A 187 17.65 15.87 7.68
CA PRO A 187 17.57 15.83 9.15
C PRO A 187 16.19 15.37 9.65
N VAL A 188 16.06 15.05 10.95
CA VAL A 188 14.81 14.52 11.55
C VAL A 188 13.60 15.41 11.28
N ASP A 189 13.82 16.72 11.23
CA ASP A 189 12.82 17.77 11.04
C ASP A 189 12.56 18.12 9.55
N LEU A 190 13.03 17.30 8.60
CA LEU A 190 12.72 17.50 7.19
C LEU A 190 11.19 17.52 6.98
N PRO A 191 10.61 18.63 6.48
CA PRO A 191 9.16 18.78 6.48
C PRO A 191 8.48 18.08 5.30
N TYR A 192 9.18 17.98 4.16
CA TYR A 192 8.62 17.54 2.90
C TYR A 192 9.58 16.64 2.12
N LEU A 193 8.98 15.77 1.32
CA LEU A 193 9.62 15.08 0.21
C LEU A 193 8.85 15.35 -1.08
N TYR A 194 9.47 14.98 -2.20
CA TYR A 194 8.89 15.12 -3.52
C TYR A 194 8.98 13.80 -4.27
N LEU A 195 7.87 13.40 -4.88
CA LEU A 195 7.82 12.27 -5.79
C LEU A 195 7.50 12.77 -7.19
N LYS A 196 8.13 12.18 -8.20
CA LYS A 196 7.84 12.40 -9.61
C LYS A 196 7.78 11.06 -10.31
N ALA A 197 6.80 10.87 -11.18
CA ALA A 197 6.65 9.66 -11.98
C ALA A 197 7.01 9.94 -13.43
N SER A 198 7.65 8.99 -14.10
CA SER A 198 7.78 8.97 -15.55
C SER A 198 7.17 7.66 -16.04
N CYS A 199 6.04 7.77 -16.73
CA CYS A 199 5.29 6.66 -17.28
C CYS A 199 4.54 7.11 -18.54
N ASP A 200 4.04 6.14 -19.29
CA ASP A 200 3.17 6.39 -20.43
C ASP A 200 1.84 7.02 -20.00
N SER A 201 1.18 7.73 -20.91
CA SER A 201 0.02 8.58 -20.62
C SER A 201 -1.23 7.83 -20.13
N ASN A 202 -1.31 6.53 -20.41
CA ASN A 202 -2.37 5.64 -19.95
C ASN A 202 -2.12 5.10 -18.53
N VAL A 203 -0.92 5.28 -17.98
CA VAL A 203 -0.56 4.79 -16.66
C VAL A 203 -0.79 5.88 -15.62
N SER A 204 -1.52 5.53 -14.56
CA SER A 204 -1.70 6.39 -13.39
C SER A 204 -0.95 5.81 -12.19
N MET A 205 -0.17 6.65 -11.52
CA MET A 205 0.59 6.27 -10.34
C MET A 205 0.15 7.08 -9.13
N TYR A 206 -0.26 6.42 -8.07
CA TYR A 206 -0.62 7.05 -6.80
C TYR A 206 0.40 6.68 -5.74
N ALA A 207 0.77 7.64 -4.89
CA ALA A 207 1.59 7.39 -3.72
C ALA A 207 0.86 7.85 -2.47
N HIS A 208 1.03 7.07 -1.41
CA HIS A 208 0.49 7.34 -0.09
C HIS A 208 1.63 7.23 0.91
N VAL A 209 2.08 8.38 1.43
CA VAL A 209 3.17 8.49 2.42
C VAL A 209 2.59 8.59 3.84
N GLY A 210 2.98 7.66 4.72
CA GLY A 210 2.57 7.64 6.11
C GLY A 210 1.05 7.55 6.29
N ASN A 211 0.46 8.47 7.05
CA ASN A 211 -0.98 8.50 7.34
C ASN A 211 -1.78 9.51 6.49
N ARG A 212 -1.20 9.97 5.36
CA ARG A 212 -1.85 10.94 4.48
C ARG A 212 -2.75 10.26 3.45
N GLN A 213 -3.58 11.03 2.75
CA GLN A 213 -4.36 10.46 1.64
C GLN A 213 -3.44 10.15 0.44
N PRO A 214 -3.76 9.12 -0.36
CA PRO A 214 -3.10 8.88 -1.63
C PRO A 214 -3.20 10.10 -2.55
N GLN A 215 -2.11 10.43 -3.23
CA GLN A 215 -2.05 11.50 -4.22
C GLN A 215 -1.50 10.97 -5.54
N LEU A 216 -2.00 11.50 -6.66
CA LEU A 216 -1.46 11.21 -7.98
C LEU A 216 -0.04 11.77 -8.09
N VAL A 217 0.92 10.92 -8.47
CA VAL A 217 2.30 11.31 -8.75
C VAL A 217 2.41 11.54 -10.25
N SER A 218 2.60 12.80 -10.64
CA SER A 218 2.67 13.20 -12.05
C SER A 218 4.10 13.26 -12.57
N GLN A 219 4.25 13.68 -13.84
CA GLN A 219 5.55 14.00 -14.45
C GLN A 219 6.22 15.26 -13.86
N THR A 220 5.56 15.96 -12.95
CA THR A 220 6.14 17.03 -12.14
C THR A 220 6.22 16.61 -10.67
N TYR A 221 7.10 17.26 -9.90
CA TYR A 221 7.25 16.92 -8.49
C TYR A 221 5.97 17.21 -7.70
N THR A 222 5.43 16.16 -7.12
CA THR A 222 4.31 16.18 -6.18
C THR A 222 4.85 16.18 -4.76
N VAL A 223 4.38 17.11 -3.93
CA VAL A 223 4.88 17.30 -2.56
C VAL A 223 4.12 16.42 -1.56
N PHE A 224 4.86 15.80 -0.64
CA PHE A 224 4.31 15.03 0.47
C PHE A 224 4.91 15.52 1.78
N THR A 225 4.08 15.59 2.82
CA THR A 225 4.51 15.89 4.20
C THR A 225 5.01 14.64 4.89
N LEU A 226 6.09 14.74 5.66
CA LEU A 226 6.65 13.67 6.50
C LEU A 226 6.01 13.58 7.90
#